data_AF-G9YMQ3-F1
#
_entry.id   AF-G9YMQ3-F1
#
_cell.length_a   1.000
_cell.length_b   1.000
_cell.length_c   1.000
_cell.angle_alpha   90.00
_cell.angle_beta   90.00
_cell.angle_gamma   90.00
#
_symmetry.space_group_name_H-M   'P 1'
#
loop_
_entity.id
_entity.type
_entity.pdbx_description
1 polymer ?
#
loop_
_entity_poly.entity_id
_entity_poly.type
_entity_poly.pdbx_seq_one_letter_code
_entity_poly.pdbx_strand_id
1 'polypeptide(L)'
;MKKWYDEEYEFQVEVTGFLRGDHTERYCRNGEEVGDRYTCTYGCPVNQDGQGICSKAMLLLFPLMEAVRSGGDLENVGGSGPYCKDIVCPDGCVLFRLTAKKLGNENFFKGNFLD
;
A
#
# COMPACT_ATOMS: atom_id res chain seq x y z
N MET A 1 9.35 16.11 -7.84
CA MET A 1 8.75 15.86 -9.17
C MET A 1 7.47 16.67 -9.30
N LYS A 2 7.16 17.22 -10.48
CA LYS A 2 5.86 17.85 -10.71
C LYS A 2 4.78 16.78 -10.85
N LYS A 3 3.70 16.89 -10.08
CA LYS A 3 2.52 16.01 -10.16
C LYS A 3 1.55 16.63 -11.16
N TRP A 4 1.42 16.01 -12.32
CA TRP A 4 0.61 16.53 -13.42
C TRP A 4 -0.82 16.01 -13.42
N TYR A 5 -1.04 14.85 -12.81
CA TYR A 5 -2.33 14.17 -12.76
C TYR A 5 -2.67 13.82 -11.32
N ASP A 6 -3.95 13.96 -11.02
CA ASP A 6 -4.53 13.52 -9.76
C ASP A 6 -4.99 12.07 -9.90
N GLU A 7 -4.50 11.20 -9.02
CA GLU A 7 -4.79 9.76 -9.09
C GLU A 7 -6.20 9.44 -8.60
N GLU A 8 -6.80 8.36 -9.14
CA GLU A 8 -8.15 7.90 -8.73
C GLU A 8 -8.18 7.41 -7.26
N TYR A 9 -7.04 6.89 -6.78
CA TYR A 9 -6.92 6.30 -5.44
C TYR A 9 -5.73 6.85 -4.65
N GLU A 10 -5.93 6.93 -3.34
CA GLU A 10 -4.87 6.92 -2.34
C GLU A 10 -4.80 5.53 -1.71
N PHE A 11 -3.58 5.05 -1.50
CA PHE A 11 -3.29 3.80 -0.82
C PHE A 11 -2.62 4.11 0.51
N GLN A 12 -3.17 3.56 1.58
CA GLN A 12 -2.59 3.57 2.90
C GLN A 12 -2.09 2.17 3.24
N VAL A 13 -0.87 2.07 3.75
CA VAL A 13 -0.30 0.84 4.30
C VAL A 13 -0.01 1.08 5.77
N GLU A 14 -0.64 0.30 6.64
CA GLU A 14 -0.47 0.40 8.09
C GLU A 14 0.19 -0.86 8.65
N VAL A 15 1.16 -0.70 9.54
CA VAL A 15 1.70 -1.81 10.32
C VAL A 15 0.72 -2.15 11.43
N THR A 16 0.17 -3.36 11.38
CA THR A 16 -0.84 -3.84 12.33
C THR A 16 -0.30 -4.79 13.37
N GLY A 17 0.92 -5.30 13.18
CA GLY A 17 1.51 -6.27 14.08
C GLY A 17 2.75 -6.94 13.50
N PHE A 18 3.19 -7.99 14.20
CA PHE A 18 4.31 -8.84 13.82
C PHE A 18 3.81 -10.28 13.70
N LEU A 19 4.32 -11.03 12.71
CA LEU A 19 3.90 -12.41 12.49
C LEU A 19 4.41 -13.35 13.60
N ARG A 20 5.65 -13.13 14.07
CA ARG A 20 6.32 -13.95 15.08
C ARG A 20 7.13 -13.06 16.04
N GLY A 21 6.44 -12.28 16.86
CA GLY A 21 7.06 -11.41 17.86
C GLY A 21 6.12 -10.30 18.31
N ASP A 22 6.66 -9.39 19.13
CA ASP A 22 5.96 -8.23 19.69
C ASP A 22 6.77 -6.93 19.58
N HIS A 23 7.97 -6.97 18.98
CA HIS A 23 8.88 -5.83 18.85
C HIS A 23 9.60 -5.81 17.50
N THR A 24 10.14 -4.64 17.14
CA THR A 24 10.83 -4.39 15.87
C THR A 24 12.35 -4.63 15.93
N GLU A 25 12.99 -4.32 17.08
CA GLU A 25 14.44 -4.37 17.22
C GLU A 25 14.97 -5.78 16.87
N ARG A 26 15.99 -5.85 15.99
CA ARG A 26 16.58 -7.11 15.50
C ARG A 26 15.60 -8.04 14.77
N TYR A 27 14.41 -7.56 14.44
CA TYR A 27 13.36 -8.34 13.79
C TYR A 27 12.99 -7.81 12.41
N CYS A 28 12.78 -6.49 12.28
CA CYS A 28 12.56 -5.82 11.00
C CYS A 28 13.74 -4.91 10.64
N ARG A 29 14.40 -5.18 9.51
CA ARG A 29 15.54 -4.36 9.04
C ARG A 29 15.15 -2.94 8.63
N ASN A 30 13.88 -2.72 8.28
CA ASN A 30 13.36 -1.39 7.97
C ASN A 30 12.90 -0.65 9.24
N GLY A 31 12.87 -1.32 10.39
CA GLY A 31 12.47 -0.72 11.67
C GLY A 31 10.98 -0.45 11.82
N GLU A 32 10.12 -1.15 11.07
CA GLU A 32 8.66 -0.97 11.13
C GLU A 32 8.11 -1.19 12.54
N GLU A 33 7.29 -0.28 13.04
CA GLU A 33 6.60 -0.34 14.33
C GLU A 33 5.08 -0.37 14.15
N VAL A 34 4.37 -0.99 15.10
CA VAL A 34 2.90 -1.05 15.06
C VAL A 34 2.32 0.37 15.13
N GLY A 35 1.46 0.70 14.17
CA GLY A 35 0.90 2.04 14.01
C GLY A 35 1.62 2.89 12.98
N ASP A 36 2.77 2.46 12.45
CA ASP A 36 3.40 3.13 11.31
C ASP A 36 2.45 3.13 10.11
N ARG A 37 2.38 4.29 9.45
CA ARG A 37 1.50 4.53 8.31
C ARG A 37 2.28 5.10 7.15
N TYR A 38 2.11 4.46 6.00
CA TYR A 38 2.63 4.90 4.72
C TYR A 38 1.48 5.27 3.82
N THR A 39 1.66 6.29 3.01
CA THR A 39 0.68 6.69 1.99
C THR A 39 1.34 6.85 0.64
N CYS A 40 0.61 6.50 -0.42
CA CYS A 40 0.95 6.93 -1.77
C CYS A 40 -0.30 7.01 -2.64
N THR A 41 -0.15 7.69 -3.77
CA THR A 41 -1.11 7.65 -4.87
C THR A 41 -0.56 6.82 -6.01
N TYR A 42 0.54 7.26 -6.64
CA TYR A 42 1.24 6.55 -7.73
C TYR A 42 2.63 6.01 -7.33
N GLY A 43 3.37 6.78 -6.54
CA GLY A 43 4.73 6.44 -6.12
C GLY A 43 4.78 5.28 -5.12
N CYS A 44 5.98 4.92 -4.68
CA CYS A 44 6.12 4.01 -3.54
C CYS A 44 5.57 4.67 -2.25
N PRO A 45 4.92 3.91 -1.36
CA PRO A 45 4.45 4.41 -0.07
C PRO A 45 5.59 5.02 0.77
N VAL A 46 5.34 6.20 1.33
CA VAL A 46 6.23 6.87 2.30
C VAL A 46 5.46 7.24 3.55
N ASN A 47 6.13 7.22 4.70
CA ASN A 47 5.57 7.70 5.96
C ASN A 47 5.63 9.24 6.06
N GLN A 48 5.18 9.78 7.20
CA GLN A 48 5.14 11.22 7.44
C GLN A 48 6.52 11.89 7.42
N ASP A 49 7.57 11.15 7.75
CA ASP A 49 8.96 11.60 7.70
C ASP A 49 9.61 11.43 6.32
N GLY A 50 8.84 10.96 5.33
CA GLY A 50 9.32 10.72 3.97
C GLY A 50 10.16 9.44 3.83
N GLN A 51 10.16 8.55 4.83
CA GLN A 51 10.82 7.26 4.75
C GLN A 51 9.96 6.27 3.99
N GLY A 52 10.58 5.53 3.05
CA GLY A 52 9.89 4.57 2.21
C GLY A 52 9.66 3.24 2.90
N ILE A 53 8.56 2.58 2.53
CA ILE A 53 8.36 1.17 2.86
C ILE A 53 9.45 0.30 2.23
N CYS A 54 9.82 -0.81 2.86
CA CYS A 54 10.86 -1.68 2.32
C CYS A 54 10.52 -2.20 0.91
N SER A 55 11.53 -2.26 0.05
CA SER A 55 11.35 -2.66 -1.37
C SER A 55 10.81 -4.08 -1.55
N LYS A 56 11.04 -4.97 -0.57
CA LYS A 56 10.48 -6.32 -0.59
C LYS A 56 8.96 -6.32 -0.43
N ALA A 57 8.41 -5.50 0.48
CA ALA A 57 6.96 -5.42 0.67
C ALA A 57 6.24 -4.98 -0.62
N MET A 58 6.90 -4.18 -1.46
CA MET A 58 6.35 -3.77 -2.76
C MET A 58 6.08 -4.92 -3.71
N LEU A 59 6.77 -6.07 -3.59
CA LEU A 59 6.46 -7.27 -4.39
C LEU A 59 5.02 -7.78 -4.17
N LEU A 60 4.47 -7.52 -2.98
CA LEU A 60 3.09 -7.87 -2.63
C LEU A 60 2.14 -6.68 -2.82
N LEU A 61 2.58 -5.48 -2.44
CA LEU A 61 1.71 -4.30 -2.49
C LEU A 61 1.41 -3.85 -3.92
N PHE A 62 2.41 -3.84 -4.81
CA PHE A 62 2.24 -3.38 -6.19
C PHE A 62 1.10 -4.09 -6.93
N PRO A 63 1.05 -5.43 -7.02
CA PRO A 63 -0.04 -6.11 -7.72
C PRO A 63 -1.41 -5.88 -7.09
N LEU A 64 -1.49 -5.69 -5.77
CA LEU A 64 -2.76 -5.37 -5.10
C LEU A 64 -3.24 -3.95 -5.43
N MET A 65 -2.32 -2.98 -5.47
CA MET A 65 -2.63 -1.62 -5.89
C MET A 65 -3.06 -1.57 -7.36
N GLU A 66 -2.38 -2.31 -8.25
CA GLU A 66 -2.77 -2.43 -9.65
C GLU A 66 -4.14 -3.11 -9.84
N ALA A 67 -4.45 -4.12 -9.03
CA ALA A 67 -5.77 -4.74 -9.05
C ALA A 67 -6.88 -3.72 -8.74
N VAL A 68 -6.68 -2.87 -7.73
CA VAL A 68 -7.62 -1.78 -7.40
C VAL A 68 -7.70 -0.75 -8.52
N ARG A 69 -6.57 -0.28 -9.06
CA ARG A 69 -6.53 0.69 -10.17
C ARG A 69 -7.23 0.17 -11.43
N SER A 70 -7.25 -1.15 -11.61
CA SER A 70 -7.95 -1.83 -12.70
C SER A 70 -9.46 -1.97 -12.47
N GLY A 71 -9.99 -1.43 -11.37
CA GLY A 71 -11.39 -1.56 -10.97
C GLY A 71 -11.73 -2.91 -10.36
N GLY A 72 -10.72 -3.65 -9.90
CA GLY A 72 -10.88 -4.95 -9.24
C GLY A 72 -11.34 -4.83 -7.79
N ASP A 73 -11.60 -6.00 -7.21
CA ASP A 73 -12.07 -6.20 -5.85
C ASP A 73 -11.10 -7.10 -5.09
N LEU A 74 -10.53 -6.58 -3.99
CA LEU A 74 -9.53 -7.30 -3.21
C LEU A 74 -10.08 -8.52 -2.47
N GLU A 75 -11.39 -8.67 -2.27
CA GLU A 75 -11.99 -9.89 -1.69
C GLU A 75 -11.68 -11.11 -2.57
N ASN A 76 -11.60 -10.94 -3.89
CA ASN A 76 -11.25 -12.01 -4.84
C ASN A 76 -9.82 -12.54 -4.67
N VAL A 77 -8.96 -11.81 -3.96
CA VAL A 77 -7.61 -12.24 -3.60
C VAL A 77 -7.45 -12.42 -2.09
N GLY A 78 -8.56 -12.56 -1.35
CA GLY A 78 -8.60 -12.77 0.09
C GLY A 78 -8.40 -11.49 0.91
N GLY A 79 -8.91 -10.37 0.43
CA GLY A 79 -9.08 -9.14 1.20
C GLY A 79 -10.22 -9.25 2.21
N SER A 80 -10.22 -8.37 3.21
CA SER A 80 -11.31 -8.24 4.19
C SER A 80 -12.42 -7.28 3.71
N GLY A 81 -12.28 -6.77 2.50
CA GLY A 81 -13.26 -5.98 1.78
C GLY A 81 -12.69 -5.59 0.42
N PRO A 82 -13.49 -4.93 -0.44
CA PRO A 82 -13.12 -4.66 -1.83
C PRO A 82 -11.86 -3.81 -1.99
N TYR A 83 -11.53 -3.02 -0.96
CA TYR A 83 -10.39 -2.12 -0.93
C TYR A 83 -9.49 -2.34 0.28
N CYS A 84 -9.59 -3.48 0.97
CA CYS A 84 -8.79 -3.75 2.17
C CYS A 84 -8.18 -5.16 2.14
N LYS A 85 -6.89 -5.28 2.44
CA LYS A 85 -6.23 -6.57 2.54
C LYS A 85 -5.04 -6.54 3.50
N ASP A 86 -5.00 -7.55 4.36
CA ASP A 86 -3.86 -7.81 5.23
C ASP A 86 -2.84 -8.72 4.52
N ILE A 87 -1.56 -8.39 4.64
CA ILE A 87 -0.45 -9.14 4.07
C ILE A 87 0.68 -9.29 5.09
N VAL A 88 1.42 -10.40 4.97
CA VAL A 88 2.69 -10.57 5.67
C VAL A 88 3.81 -10.10 4.75
N CYS A 89 4.77 -9.34 5.27
CA CYS A 89 5.94 -8.96 4.47
C CYS A 89 6.71 -10.21 3.99
N PRO A 90 7.45 -10.15 2.86
CA PRO A 90 8.14 -11.33 2.34
C PRO A 90 9.21 -11.92 3.27
N ASP A 91 9.75 -11.13 4.19
CA ASP A 91 10.70 -11.61 5.20
C ASP A 91 9.99 -12.37 6.36
N GLY A 92 8.65 -12.39 6.38
CA GLY A 92 7.87 -13.11 7.38
C GLY A 92 7.85 -12.42 8.75
N CYS A 93 8.12 -11.11 8.80
CA CYS A 93 8.24 -10.35 10.04
C CYS A 93 6.99 -9.54 10.36
N VAL A 94 6.59 -8.64 9.45
CA VAL A 94 5.62 -7.57 9.73
C VAL A 94 4.28 -7.86 9.06
N LEU A 95 3.19 -7.57 9.76
CA LEU A 95 1.82 -7.62 9.24
C LEU A 95 1.42 -6.21 8.78
N PHE A 96 1.12 -6.07 7.50
CA PHE A 96 0.64 -4.82 6.92
C PHE A 96 -0.82 -4.92 6.53
N ARG A 97 -1.57 -3.84 6.74
CA ARG A 97 -2.90 -3.63 6.18
C ARG A 97 -2.82 -2.62 5.04
N LEU A 98 -3.13 -3.06 3.83
CA LEU A 98 -3.35 -2.18 2.69
C LEU A 98 -4.82 -1.75 2.69
N THR A 99 -5.07 -0.45 2.57
CA THR A 99 -6.40 0.13 2.33
C THR A 99 -6.32 1.08 1.14
N ALA A 100 -7.24 0.95 0.19
CA ALA A 100 -7.40 1.90 -0.90
C ALA A 100 -8.60 2.81 -0.67
N LYS A 101 -8.46 4.08 -0.99
CA LYS A 101 -9.49 5.10 -0.85
C LYS A 101 -9.68 5.82 -2.18
N LYS A 102 -10.91 5.85 -2.68
CA LYS A 102 -11.26 6.67 -3.85
C LYS A 102 -11.11 8.15 -3.52
N LEU A 103 -10.48 8.88 -4.42
CA LEU A 103 -10.30 10.33 -4.34
C LEU A 103 -11.33 11.11 -5.17
N GLY A 104 -12.09 10.42 -6.03
CA GLY A 104 -13.10 11.04 -6.90
C GLY A 104 -12.55 11.60 -8.21
N ASN A 105 -11.26 11.40 -8.48
CA ASN A 105 -10.63 11.77 -9.75
C ASN A 105 -10.94 10.74 -10.85
N GLU A 106 -10.77 11.14 -12.10
CA GLU A 106 -10.96 10.24 -13.25
C GLU A 106 -9.85 9.18 -13.32
N ASN A 107 -10.21 8.00 -13.82
CA ASN A 107 -9.23 6.97 -14.11
C ASN A 107 -8.31 7.43 -15.24
N PHE A 108 -6.99 7.31 -15.05
CA PHE A 108 -5.99 7.82 -16.00
C PHE A 108 -6.16 7.27 -17.44
N PHE A 109 -6.55 6.01 -17.60
CA PHE A 109 -6.72 5.41 -18.92
C PHE A 109 -8.11 5.63 -19.53
N LYS A 110 -9.08 6.15 -18.76
CA LYS A 110 -10.45 6.41 -19.22
C LYS A 110 -10.81 7.90 -19.32
N GLY A 111 -10.01 8.78 -18.71
CA GLY A 111 -10.21 10.24 -18.72
C GLY A 111 -9.63 10.96 -19.93
N ASN A 112 -9.25 10.24 -21.00
CA ASN A 112 -8.69 10.82 -22.24
C ASN A 112 -7.47 11.74 -22.02
N PHE A 113 -6.61 11.45 -21.03
CA PHE A 113 -5.44 12.27 -20.69
C PHE A 113 -4.26 12.17 -21.67
N LEU A 114 -4.34 11.29 -22.68
CA LEU A 114 -3.29 11.05 -23.67
C LEU A 114 -3.46 11.85 -24.97
N ASP A 115 -4.57 12.60 -25.08
CA ASP A 115 -4.92 13.40 -26.25
C ASP A 115 -4.27 14.79 -26.25
#